data_AF-A0A653BUL6-F1
#
_entry.id   AF-A0A653BUL6-F1
#
_cell.length_a   1.000
_cell.length_b   1.000
_cell.length_c   1.000
_cell.angle_alpha   90.00
_cell.angle_beta   90.00
_cell.angle_gamma   90.00
#
_symmetry.space_group_name_H-M   'P 1'
#
loop_
_entity.id
_entity.type
_entity.pdbx_description
1 polymer ?
#
loop_
_entity_poly.entity_id
_entity_poly.type
_entity_poly.pdbx_seq_one_letter_code
_entity_poly.pdbx_strand_id
1 'polypeptide(L)'
;MDPVADLKGKEVKRCTLNELVDYITGGRGVLTEPVYPEIIKMISANLFRTLPPSDNPDYDPEEDDPTLEASWPHLQLVYEFFLRFLESSDFQPTIGKRVIDQKFVLQLLELFDSEDPRERDFLKTTEHFNGVGELLEILGSIINGFALPLKAEHKQFLVKVKGLSQYHAQLAYCVVQFLEKDPTLTEPVVRGLLKYWPKTCSQKEVMFLGEIEEVLDVIEPSQFTRIQEPLFRQVAKCVSSPHFQVAERALYFWNNEYIMSLMEENNHVIMPIMFPALYRISKEHWNQTIVALVYNVLKTFMEMNSKLFDDLTVSYKAERQKEKKREKERDELWRKLAELELNHKPSDAQTSGGGGAAPLQQSAAPVAAPPATAPPSATALPPQPFNSTSPSTKKLKLSYLG
;
A
#
# COMPACT_ATOMS: atom_id res chain seq x y z
N MET A 1 17.15 -26.18 -21.72
CA MET A 1 18.49 -26.65 -22.16
C MET A 1 18.92 -27.78 -21.24
N ASP A 2 19.62 -28.79 -21.73
CA ASP A 2 20.22 -29.83 -20.89
C ASP A 2 21.24 -29.19 -19.92
N PRO A 3 21.05 -29.28 -18.59
CA PRO A 3 21.94 -28.67 -17.61
C PRO A 3 23.36 -29.24 -17.67
N VAL A 4 23.55 -30.44 -18.22
CA VAL A 4 24.83 -31.17 -18.26
C VAL A 4 25.56 -31.04 -19.61
N ALA A 5 24.91 -30.52 -20.65
CA ALA A 5 25.53 -30.30 -21.95
C ALA A 5 26.49 -29.09 -21.94
N ASP A 6 27.60 -29.19 -22.67
CA ASP A 6 28.59 -28.13 -22.92
C ASP A 6 29.15 -27.39 -21.68
N LEU A 7 29.65 -28.15 -20.71
CA LEU A 7 30.28 -27.61 -19.50
C LEU A 7 31.46 -26.67 -19.81
N LYS A 8 32.23 -26.98 -20.86
CA LYS A 8 33.40 -26.17 -21.25
C LYS A 8 32.98 -24.82 -21.83
N GLY A 9 32.01 -24.77 -22.74
CA GLY A 9 31.49 -23.52 -23.29
C GLY A 9 30.81 -22.66 -22.23
N LYS A 10 30.06 -23.29 -21.32
CA LYS A 10 29.44 -22.63 -20.15
C LYS A 10 30.49 -21.96 -19.26
N GLU A 11 31.60 -22.62 -18.95
CA GLU A 11 32.65 -22.03 -18.11
C GLU A 11 33.39 -20.89 -18.81
N VAL A 12 33.67 -21.01 -20.11
CA VAL A 12 34.26 -19.93 -20.90
C VAL A 12 33.35 -18.69 -20.88
N LYS A 13 32.05 -18.86 -21.14
CA LYS A 13 31.07 -17.77 -21.09
C LYS A 13 31.05 -17.10 -19.71
N ARG A 14 31.09 -17.89 -18.63
CA ARG A 14 31.11 -17.39 -17.25
C ARG A 14 32.35 -16.52 -16.99
N CYS A 15 33.54 -16.99 -17.34
CA CYS A 15 34.78 -16.22 -17.20
C CYS A 15 34.73 -14.92 -18.01
N THR A 16 34.30 -14.98 -19.27
CA THR A 16 34.21 -13.79 -20.13
C THR A 16 33.22 -12.76 -19.58
N LEU A 17 32.04 -13.17 -19.09
CA LEU A 17 31.09 -12.25 -18.48
C LEU A 17 31.66 -11.59 -17.21
N ASN A 18 32.38 -12.36 -16.38
CA ASN A 18 33.04 -11.83 -15.19
C ASN A 18 34.11 -10.78 -15.55
N GLU A 19 34.95 -11.07 -16.54
CA GLU A 19 35.94 -10.12 -17.04
C GLU A 19 35.30 -8.83 -17.59
N LEU A 20 34.15 -8.94 -18.26
CA LEU A 20 33.40 -7.78 -18.74
C LEU A 20 32.86 -6.92 -17.57
N VAL A 21 32.36 -7.55 -16.51
CA VAL A 21 31.92 -6.88 -15.28
C VAL A 21 33.08 -6.13 -14.63
N ASP A 22 34.24 -6.77 -14.50
CA ASP A 22 35.44 -6.16 -13.92
C ASP A 22 35.91 -4.97 -14.80
N TYR A 23 35.88 -5.14 -16.12
CA TYR A 23 36.32 -4.13 -17.08
C TYR A 23 35.45 -2.86 -17.05
N ILE A 24 34.13 -3.01 -17.01
CA ILE A 24 33.21 -1.85 -16.97
C ILE A 24 33.21 -1.15 -15.60
N THR A 25 33.51 -1.89 -14.53
CA THR A 25 33.57 -1.35 -13.17
C THR A 25 34.88 -0.59 -12.92
N GLY A 26 36.01 -1.11 -13.41
CA GLY A 26 37.33 -0.53 -13.19
C GLY A 26 37.79 0.47 -14.27
N GLY A 27 37.22 0.41 -15.46
CA GLY A 27 37.65 1.22 -16.60
C GLY A 27 36.98 2.61 -16.65
N ARG A 28 37.74 3.62 -17.09
CA ARG A 28 37.20 4.95 -17.45
C ARG A 28 37.21 5.13 -18.96
N GLY A 29 36.20 5.81 -19.49
CA GLY A 29 36.02 6.05 -20.92
C GLY A 29 35.63 4.80 -21.72
N VAL A 30 35.15 3.74 -21.03
CA VAL A 30 34.82 2.46 -21.66
C VAL A 30 33.54 2.55 -22.50
N LEU A 31 32.58 3.37 -22.04
CA LEU A 31 31.26 3.53 -22.66
C LEU A 31 31.30 4.57 -23.79
N THR A 32 31.76 4.12 -24.95
CA THR A 32 31.68 4.91 -26.19
C THR A 32 30.34 4.69 -26.90
N GLU A 33 29.86 5.68 -27.66
CA GLU A 33 28.58 5.61 -28.40
C GLU A 33 28.35 4.30 -29.19
N PRO A 34 29.32 3.73 -29.95
CA PRO A 34 29.08 2.48 -30.69
C PRO A 34 28.93 1.24 -29.81
N VAL A 35 29.31 1.29 -28.54
CA VAL A 35 29.27 0.13 -27.62
C VAL A 35 27.87 -0.06 -27.02
N TYR A 36 27.11 1.02 -26.85
CA TYR A 36 25.73 1.01 -26.33
C TYR A 36 24.81 -0.02 -27.01
N PRO A 37 24.65 -0.02 -28.35
CA PRO A 37 23.75 -0.98 -29.01
C PRO A 37 24.21 -2.44 -28.86
N GLU A 38 25.53 -2.70 -28.83
CA GLU A 38 26.06 -4.06 -28.67
C GLU A 38 25.85 -4.59 -27.25
N ILE A 39 26.01 -3.74 -26.23
CA ILE A 39 25.68 -4.07 -24.83
C ILE A 39 24.20 -4.41 -24.71
N ILE A 40 23.32 -3.54 -25.20
CA ILE A 40 21.86 -3.75 -25.10
C ILE A 40 21.44 -5.01 -25.85
N LYS A 41 22.02 -5.28 -27.03
CA LYS A 41 21.78 -6.51 -27.79
C LYS A 41 22.25 -7.76 -27.04
N MET A 42 23.42 -7.71 -26.40
CA MET A 42 23.94 -8.80 -25.59
C MET A 42 23.01 -9.09 -24.39
N ILE A 43 22.59 -8.05 -23.67
CA ILE A 43 21.65 -8.18 -22.55
C ILE A 43 20.32 -8.77 -23.03
N SER A 44 19.75 -8.21 -24.11
CA SER A 44 18.48 -8.67 -24.67
C SER A 44 18.52 -10.16 -25.03
N ALA A 45 19.60 -10.62 -25.65
CA ALA A 45 19.75 -12.00 -26.09
C ALA A 45 19.94 -13.00 -24.92
N ASN A 46 20.34 -12.53 -23.74
CA ASN A 46 20.56 -13.38 -22.58
C ASN A 46 19.39 -13.33 -21.59
N LEU A 47 18.79 -12.16 -21.36
CA LEU A 47 17.72 -11.98 -20.38
C LEU A 47 16.33 -12.28 -20.94
N PHE A 48 16.01 -11.78 -22.15
CA PHE A 48 14.65 -11.84 -22.66
C PHE A 48 14.33 -13.21 -23.21
N ARG A 49 13.57 -13.97 -22.42
CA ARG A 49 13.08 -15.30 -22.72
C ARG A 49 11.62 -15.40 -22.29
N THR A 50 10.86 -16.25 -22.97
CA THR A 50 9.54 -16.63 -22.49
C THR A 50 9.72 -17.37 -21.17
N LEU A 51 9.14 -16.83 -20.10
CA LEU A 51 9.14 -17.50 -18.80
C LEU A 51 8.44 -18.86 -18.93
N PRO A 52 8.92 -19.90 -18.21
CA PRO A 52 8.23 -21.18 -18.17
C PRO A 52 6.76 -20.96 -17.78
N PRO A 53 5.80 -21.69 -18.38
CA PRO A 53 4.42 -21.62 -17.93
C PRO A 53 4.37 -21.99 -16.44
N SER A 54 3.75 -21.13 -15.63
CA SER A 54 3.55 -21.44 -14.22
C SER A 54 2.58 -22.61 -14.09
N ASP A 55 3.00 -23.65 -13.38
CA ASP A 55 2.14 -24.80 -13.09
C ASP A 55 1.03 -24.43 -12.06
N ASN A 56 1.15 -23.28 -11.39
CA ASN A 56 0.19 -22.77 -10.41
C ASN A 56 -0.34 -21.36 -10.75
N PRO A 57 -1.59 -21.23 -11.25
CA PRO A 57 -2.21 -19.94 -11.55
C PRO A 57 -2.39 -19.02 -10.32
N ASP A 58 -2.39 -19.59 -9.12
CA ASP A 58 -2.59 -18.90 -7.84
C ASP A 58 -1.29 -18.80 -7.02
N TYR A 59 -0.12 -18.84 -7.68
CA TYR A 59 1.19 -18.84 -7.03
C TYR A 59 1.33 -17.70 -5.99
N ASP A 60 1.57 -18.08 -4.73
CA ASP A 60 1.87 -17.15 -3.65
C ASP A 60 3.40 -17.11 -3.40
N PRO A 61 4.08 -15.99 -3.72
CA PRO A 61 5.52 -15.85 -3.52
C PRO A 61 5.99 -15.96 -2.06
N GLU A 62 5.08 -15.92 -1.07
CA GLU A 62 5.40 -16.10 0.35
C GLU A 62 5.15 -17.53 0.87
N GLU A 63 4.32 -18.34 0.20
CA GLU A 63 3.93 -19.69 0.66
C GLU A 63 4.44 -20.83 -0.24
N ASP A 64 4.67 -20.59 -1.54
CA ASP A 64 5.00 -21.63 -2.51
C ASP A 64 6.51 -21.80 -2.77
N ASP A 65 6.94 -23.06 -2.95
CA ASP A 65 8.32 -23.41 -3.29
C ASP A 65 8.71 -22.83 -4.67
N PRO A 66 9.78 -22.02 -4.77
CA PRO A 66 10.14 -21.35 -6.01
C PRO A 66 10.80 -22.29 -7.01
N THR A 67 10.42 -22.16 -8.28
CA THR A 67 11.16 -22.78 -9.39
C THR A 67 12.45 -21.99 -9.64
N LEU A 68 13.60 -22.63 -9.41
CA LEU A 68 14.90 -22.02 -9.63
C LEU A 68 15.32 -22.10 -11.10
N GLU A 69 15.83 -20.99 -11.64
CA GLU A 69 16.36 -20.92 -12.99
C GLU A 69 17.71 -21.65 -13.09
N ALA A 70 17.78 -22.65 -13.97
CA ALA A 70 18.98 -23.48 -14.15
C ALA A 70 20.15 -22.68 -14.75
N SER A 71 19.86 -21.62 -15.50
CA SER A 71 20.86 -20.75 -16.14
C SER A 71 21.37 -19.63 -15.23
N TRP A 72 20.98 -19.64 -13.95
CA TRP A 72 21.26 -18.56 -12.99
C TRP A 72 22.74 -18.14 -12.91
N PRO A 73 23.73 -19.05 -12.88
CA PRO A 73 25.15 -18.64 -12.80
C PRO A 73 25.61 -17.72 -13.94
N HIS A 74 24.97 -17.78 -15.11
CA HIS A 74 25.24 -16.87 -16.22
C HIS A 74 24.34 -15.65 -16.19
N LEU A 75 23.06 -15.82 -15.88
CA LEU A 75 22.10 -14.71 -15.79
C LEU A 75 22.50 -13.71 -14.71
N GLN A 76 22.96 -14.18 -13.55
CA GLN A 76 23.48 -13.34 -12.48
C GLN A 76 24.56 -12.37 -12.99
N LEU A 77 25.52 -12.87 -13.78
CA LEU A 77 26.59 -12.03 -14.33
C LEU A 77 26.09 -11.06 -15.40
N VAL A 78 25.06 -11.43 -16.18
CA VAL A 78 24.44 -10.52 -17.16
C VAL A 78 23.68 -9.40 -16.46
N TYR A 79 22.92 -9.73 -15.40
CA TYR A 79 22.26 -8.72 -14.56
C TYR A 79 23.27 -7.81 -13.87
N GLU A 80 24.35 -8.37 -13.31
CA GLU A 80 25.43 -7.61 -12.70
C GLU A 80 26.14 -6.70 -13.71
N PHE A 81 26.42 -7.20 -14.91
CA PHE A 81 26.99 -6.39 -15.98
C PHE A 81 26.06 -5.24 -16.39
N PHE A 82 24.76 -5.52 -16.57
CA PHE A 82 23.79 -4.49 -16.92
C PHE A 82 23.68 -3.43 -15.82
N LEU A 83 23.72 -3.85 -14.56
CA LEU A 83 23.75 -2.96 -13.41
C LEU A 83 24.97 -2.04 -13.42
N ARG A 84 26.17 -2.60 -13.57
CA ARG A 84 27.41 -1.80 -13.65
C ARG A 84 27.44 -0.86 -14.86
N PHE A 85 26.83 -1.26 -15.98
CA PHE A 85 26.67 -0.41 -17.17
C PHE A 85 25.84 0.83 -16.89
N LEU A 86 24.72 0.68 -16.18
CA LEU A 86 23.85 1.80 -15.80
C LEU A 86 24.43 2.66 -14.68
N GLU A 87 25.15 2.05 -13.73
CA GLU A 87 25.80 2.75 -12.60
C GLU A 87 27.12 3.45 -12.97
N SER A 88 27.65 3.20 -14.17
CA SER A 88 28.90 3.80 -14.62
C SER A 88 28.79 5.33 -14.68
N SER A 89 29.77 6.04 -14.12
CA SER A 89 29.84 7.51 -14.22
C SER A 89 29.97 8.01 -15.67
N ASP A 90 30.37 7.15 -16.59
CA ASP A 90 30.51 7.46 -18.02
C ASP A 90 29.20 7.22 -18.79
N PHE A 91 28.15 6.72 -18.13
CA PHE A 91 26.88 6.47 -18.77
C PHE A 91 26.20 7.78 -19.19
N GLN A 92 25.90 7.90 -20.49
CA GLN A 92 25.20 9.04 -21.09
C GLN A 92 23.72 8.70 -21.34
N PRO A 93 22.76 9.29 -20.58
CA PRO A 93 21.34 8.98 -20.73
C PRO A 93 20.76 9.29 -22.11
N THR A 94 21.28 10.32 -22.79
CA THR A 94 20.85 10.72 -24.13
C THR A 94 21.15 9.65 -25.19
N ILE A 95 22.25 8.92 -25.03
CA ILE A 95 22.60 7.79 -25.90
C ILE A 95 21.81 6.54 -25.47
N GLY A 96 21.74 6.28 -24.16
CA GLY A 96 20.95 5.19 -23.58
C GLY A 96 19.50 5.18 -24.06
N LYS A 97 18.83 6.33 -24.04
CA LYS A 97 17.43 6.48 -24.51
C LYS A 97 17.23 6.12 -25.99
N ARG A 98 18.26 6.23 -26.84
CA ARG A 98 18.16 5.87 -28.27
C ARG A 98 18.22 4.35 -28.48
N VAL A 99 18.84 3.60 -27.57
CA VAL A 99 19.04 2.15 -27.69
C VAL A 99 18.13 1.34 -26.77
N ILE A 100 17.78 1.87 -25.61
CA ILE A 100 16.79 1.30 -24.68
C ILE A 100 15.42 1.80 -25.13
N ASP A 101 14.84 1.07 -26.08
CA ASP A 101 13.54 1.39 -26.65
C ASP A 101 12.38 0.80 -25.82
N GLN A 102 11.16 1.15 -26.22
CA GLN A 102 9.94 0.63 -25.60
C GLN A 102 9.88 -0.90 -25.60
N LYS A 103 10.40 -1.55 -26.64
CA LYS A 103 10.37 -3.01 -26.76
C LYS A 103 11.31 -3.65 -25.73
N PHE A 104 12.53 -3.13 -25.59
CA PHE A 104 13.48 -3.60 -24.59
C PHE A 104 12.88 -3.51 -23.18
N VAL A 105 12.27 -2.38 -22.86
CA VAL A 105 11.60 -2.16 -21.57
C VAL A 105 10.52 -3.21 -21.33
N LEU A 106 9.59 -3.38 -22.28
CA LEU A 106 8.50 -4.36 -22.13
C LEU A 106 9.03 -5.77 -21.85
N GLN A 107 10.05 -6.20 -22.58
CA GLN A 107 10.66 -7.51 -22.39
C GLN A 107 11.41 -7.63 -21.05
N LEU A 108 12.01 -6.54 -20.55
CA LEU A 108 12.61 -6.51 -19.21
C LEU A 108 11.54 -6.59 -18.13
N LEU A 109 10.38 -5.96 -18.35
CA LEU A 109 9.26 -5.97 -17.42
C LEU A 109 8.59 -7.34 -17.32
N GLU A 110 8.52 -8.11 -18.42
CA GLU A 110 8.02 -9.50 -18.40
C GLU A 110 8.79 -10.38 -17.41
N LEU A 111 10.07 -10.11 -17.16
CA LEU A 111 10.90 -10.89 -16.25
C LEU A 111 10.55 -10.69 -14.76
N PHE A 112 9.77 -9.66 -14.40
CA PHE A 112 9.29 -9.50 -13.02
C PHE A 112 8.33 -10.60 -12.57
N ASP A 113 7.69 -11.29 -13.53
CA ASP A 113 6.86 -12.46 -13.27
C ASP A 113 7.70 -13.76 -13.12
N SER A 114 9.04 -13.68 -13.06
CA SER A 114 9.90 -14.86 -12.84
C SER A 114 9.60 -15.55 -11.51
N GLU A 115 9.51 -16.89 -11.52
CA GLU A 115 9.33 -17.71 -10.32
C GLU A 115 10.60 -17.79 -9.47
N ASP A 116 11.77 -17.46 -10.02
CA ASP A 116 13.03 -17.47 -9.29
C ASP A 116 13.16 -16.21 -8.40
N PRO A 117 13.17 -16.34 -7.07
CA PRO A 117 13.29 -15.20 -6.16
C PRO A 117 14.61 -14.45 -6.38
N ARG A 118 15.68 -15.11 -6.83
CA ARG A 118 16.99 -14.45 -7.07
C ARG A 118 16.94 -13.56 -8.29
N GLU A 119 16.21 -13.96 -9.33
CA GLU A 119 16.00 -13.15 -10.53
C GLU A 119 15.08 -11.97 -10.21
N ARG A 120 14.00 -12.23 -9.48
CA ARG A 120 13.17 -11.16 -8.93
C ARG A 120 13.98 -10.24 -8.05
N ASP A 121 14.90 -10.76 -7.25
CA ASP A 121 15.81 -9.98 -6.43
C ASP A 121 16.75 -9.19 -7.33
N PHE A 122 17.44 -9.71 -8.34
CA PHE A 122 18.22 -8.81 -9.24
C PHE A 122 17.37 -7.74 -9.96
N LEU A 123 16.09 -8.03 -10.23
CA LEU A 123 15.11 -7.07 -10.74
C LEU A 123 14.53 -6.14 -9.65
N LYS A 124 14.62 -6.52 -8.37
CA LYS A 124 14.16 -5.79 -7.15
C LYS A 124 15.31 -5.10 -6.41
N THR A 125 16.34 -5.85 -5.98
CA THR A 125 17.74 -5.56 -5.51
C THR A 125 18.55 -4.66 -6.45
N THR A 126 17.91 -4.18 -7.49
CA THR A 126 17.63 -2.75 -7.66
C THR A 126 17.25 -1.97 -6.37
N GLU A 127 17.36 -2.50 -5.13
CA GLU A 127 17.09 -1.88 -3.82
C GLU A 127 18.34 -1.15 -3.26
N HIS A 128 19.52 -1.33 -3.87
CA HIS A 128 20.75 -0.54 -3.58
C HIS A 128 21.17 0.36 -4.75
N PHE A 129 20.27 0.54 -5.70
CA PHE A 129 20.54 1.10 -7.00
C PHE A 129 20.35 2.63 -6.92
N ASN A 130 21.46 3.36 -6.94
CA ASN A 130 21.44 4.83 -6.98
C ASN A 130 20.86 5.39 -8.30
N GLY A 131 20.71 4.56 -9.32
CA GLY A 131 20.22 4.90 -10.68
C GLY A 131 18.72 4.60 -11.00
N VAL A 132 17.88 4.12 -10.08
CA VAL A 132 16.51 3.66 -10.43
C VAL A 132 15.62 4.85 -10.67
N GLY A 133 15.96 5.97 -10.03
CA GLY A 133 15.39 7.25 -10.37
C GLY A 133 15.60 7.54 -11.86
N GLU A 134 16.80 7.33 -12.36
CA GLU A 134 17.22 7.57 -13.73
C GLU A 134 16.60 6.55 -14.70
N LEU A 135 16.48 5.28 -14.31
CA LEU A 135 15.76 4.28 -15.10
C LEU A 135 14.25 4.58 -15.15
N LEU A 136 13.64 5.01 -14.03
CA LEU A 136 12.25 5.43 -13.98
C LEU A 136 12.01 6.80 -14.65
N GLU A 137 13.00 7.69 -14.70
CA GLU A 137 12.97 8.91 -15.51
C GLU A 137 13.04 8.58 -17.00
N ILE A 138 13.91 7.63 -17.39
CA ILE A 138 13.96 7.11 -18.76
C ILE A 138 12.62 6.43 -19.10
N LEU A 139 12.06 5.61 -18.20
CA LEU A 139 10.74 5.00 -18.36
C LEU A 139 9.63 6.04 -18.45
N GLY A 140 9.60 7.05 -17.58
CA GLY A 140 8.64 8.14 -17.62
C GLY A 140 8.73 8.96 -18.90
N SER A 141 9.95 9.17 -19.41
CA SER A 141 10.19 9.82 -20.71
C SER A 141 9.77 8.96 -21.91
N ILE A 142 9.87 7.64 -21.79
CA ILE A 142 9.40 6.66 -22.78
C ILE A 142 7.86 6.55 -22.75
N ILE A 143 7.26 6.52 -21.56
CA ILE A 143 5.79 6.51 -21.34
C ILE A 143 5.18 7.78 -21.93
N ASN A 144 5.81 8.92 -21.73
CA ASN A 144 5.42 10.18 -22.37
C ASN A 144 5.38 10.09 -23.90
N GLY A 145 6.31 9.32 -24.48
CA GLY A 145 6.40 9.05 -25.91
C GLY A 145 5.46 7.96 -26.43
N PHE A 146 4.64 7.33 -25.58
CA PHE A 146 3.71 6.30 -26.05
C PHE A 146 2.71 6.84 -27.07
N ALA A 147 2.66 6.16 -28.22
CA ALA A 147 1.63 6.37 -29.21
C ALA A 147 0.28 5.90 -28.65
N LEU A 148 -0.76 6.72 -28.84
CA LEU A 148 -2.12 6.36 -28.47
C LEU A 148 -2.77 5.56 -29.61
N PRO A 149 -3.58 4.52 -29.30
CA PRO A 149 -3.94 4.05 -27.97
C PRO A 149 -2.85 3.18 -27.30
N LEU A 150 -2.80 3.20 -25.96
CA LEU A 150 -1.89 2.34 -25.20
C LEU A 150 -2.19 0.86 -25.48
N LYS A 151 -1.15 0.11 -25.87
CA LYS A 151 -1.24 -1.36 -26.00
C LYS A 151 -1.59 -2.03 -24.67
N ALA A 152 -2.29 -3.16 -24.73
CA ALA A 152 -2.78 -3.91 -23.57
C ALA A 152 -1.67 -4.34 -22.59
N GLU A 153 -0.48 -4.64 -23.11
CA GLU A 153 0.73 -4.95 -22.35
C GLU A 153 1.12 -3.84 -21.34
N HIS A 154 1.06 -2.57 -21.74
CA HIS A 154 1.38 -1.46 -20.84
C HIS A 154 0.34 -1.28 -19.74
N LYS A 155 -0.92 -1.63 -20.02
CA LYS A 155 -2.04 -1.54 -19.06
C LYS A 155 -1.92 -2.61 -17.98
N GLN A 156 -1.57 -3.84 -18.39
CA GLN A 156 -1.39 -4.97 -17.47
C GLN A 156 -0.26 -4.71 -16.46
N PHE A 157 0.81 -4.02 -16.89
CA PHE A 157 1.94 -3.66 -16.05
C PHE A 157 1.56 -2.75 -14.88
N LEU A 158 0.83 -1.66 -15.16
CA LEU A 158 0.45 -0.66 -14.16
C LEU A 158 -0.35 -1.26 -12.99
N VAL A 159 -1.15 -2.29 -13.26
CA VAL A 159 -1.99 -2.98 -12.26
C VAL A 159 -1.17 -3.92 -11.35
N LYS A 160 0.01 -4.37 -11.81
CA LYS A 160 0.86 -5.32 -11.09
C LYS A 160 1.94 -4.68 -10.21
N VAL A 161 2.27 -3.40 -10.41
CA VAL A 161 3.34 -2.75 -9.63
C VAL A 161 2.91 -2.60 -8.17
N LYS A 162 3.62 -3.29 -7.26
CA LYS A 162 3.40 -3.23 -5.81
C LYS A 162 4.32 -2.15 -5.21
N GLY A 163 3.73 -1.24 -4.42
CA GLY A 163 4.42 -0.07 -3.86
C GLY A 163 5.70 -0.41 -3.09
N LEU A 164 6.84 0.00 -3.65
CA LEU A 164 8.17 -0.13 -3.06
C LEU A 164 8.64 1.25 -2.60
N SER A 165 8.98 1.34 -1.32
CA SER A 165 9.23 2.59 -0.58
C SER A 165 10.43 3.42 -1.03
N GLN A 166 11.34 2.86 -1.83
CA GLN A 166 12.60 3.51 -2.23
C GLN A 166 12.51 4.27 -3.57
N TYR A 167 11.49 3.97 -4.39
CA TYR A 167 11.29 4.56 -5.73
C TYR A 167 9.90 5.15 -5.93
N HIS A 168 9.26 5.49 -4.81
CA HIS A 168 7.90 5.98 -4.75
C HIS A 168 7.66 7.19 -5.65
N ALA A 169 8.56 8.18 -5.63
CA ALA A 169 8.38 9.42 -6.40
C ALA A 169 8.39 9.16 -7.92
N GLN A 170 9.26 8.29 -8.40
CA GLN A 170 9.39 8.03 -9.83
C GLN A 170 8.38 7.00 -10.33
N LEU A 171 7.95 6.07 -9.48
CA LEU A 171 6.81 5.21 -9.75
C LEU A 171 5.52 6.04 -9.84
N ALA A 172 5.29 6.94 -8.88
CA ALA A 172 4.15 7.84 -8.89
C ALA A 172 4.14 8.72 -10.14
N TYR A 173 5.29 9.26 -10.55
CA TYR A 173 5.43 9.94 -11.84
C TYR A 173 5.01 9.06 -13.03
N CYS A 174 5.49 7.82 -13.11
CA CYS A 174 5.10 6.91 -14.18
C CYS A 174 3.59 6.62 -14.16
N VAL A 175 3.01 6.41 -12.98
CA VAL A 175 1.57 6.18 -12.80
C VAL A 175 0.77 7.38 -13.30
N VAL A 176 1.11 8.60 -12.85
CA VAL A 176 0.49 9.85 -13.29
C VAL A 176 0.56 9.98 -14.81
N GLN A 177 1.73 9.72 -15.42
CA GLN A 177 1.91 9.79 -16.86
C GLN A 177 1.04 8.77 -17.63
N PHE A 178 0.80 7.58 -17.07
CA PHE A 178 -0.13 6.62 -17.64
C PHE A 178 -1.59 7.09 -17.56
N LEU A 179 -1.98 7.68 -16.44
CA LEU A 179 -3.33 8.18 -16.22
C LEU A 179 -3.67 9.37 -17.13
N GLU A 180 -2.70 10.26 -17.37
CA GLU A 180 -2.84 11.36 -18.34
C GLU A 180 -3.07 10.85 -19.78
N LYS A 181 -2.50 9.69 -20.13
CA LYS A 181 -2.64 9.07 -21.45
C LYS A 181 -3.92 8.26 -21.59
N ASP A 182 -4.35 7.60 -20.52
CA ASP A 182 -5.57 6.80 -20.48
C ASP A 182 -6.25 6.84 -19.09
N PRO A 183 -7.21 7.75 -18.89
CA PRO A 183 -7.93 7.90 -17.62
C PRO A 183 -8.70 6.64 -17.21
N THR A 184 -8.99 5.71 -18.12
CA THR A 184 -9.71 4.47 -17.78
C THR A 184 -8.92 3.57 -16.82
N LEU A 185 -7.61 3.79 -16.71
CA LEU A 185 -6.71 3.08 -15.81
C LEU A 185 -6.80 3.58 -14.35
N THR A 186 -7.41 4.74 -14.09
CA THR A 186 -7.41 5.30 -12.73
C THR A 186 -8.13 4.41 -11.72
N GLU A 187 -9.31 3.90 -12.07
CA GLU A 187 -10.06 3.02 -11.16
C GLU A 187 -9.26 1.76 -10.76
N PRO A 188 -8.73 0.94 -11.68
CA PRO A 188 -7.98 -0.26 -11.29
C PRO A 188 -6.71 0.07 -10.50
N VAL A 189 -6.01 1.17 -10.81
CA VAL A 189 -4.84 1.62 -10.05
C VAL A 189 -5.21 1.96 -8.61
N VAL A 190 -6.19 2.84 -8.41
CA VAL A 190 -6.60 3.25 -7.06
C VAL A 190 -7.15 2.06 -6.27
N ARG A 191 -7.92 1.16 -6.91
CA ARG A 191 -8.38 -0.08 -6.25
C ARG A 191 -7.22 -0.99 -5.86
N GLY A 192 -6.17 -1.07 -6.68
CA GLY A 192 -4.93 -1.78 -6.36
C GLY A 192 -4.25 -1.20 -5.12
N LEU A 193 -4.04 0.11 -5.09
CA LEU A 193 -3.45 0.81 -3.93
C LEU A 193 -4.28 0.59 -2.65
N LEU A 194 -5.60 0.68 -2.74
CA LEU A 194 -6.50 0.43 -1.61
C LEU A 194 -6.50 -1.04 -1.15
N LYS A 195 -6.33 -2.00 -2.08
CA LYS A 195 -6.23 -3.44 -1.75
C LYS A 195 -4.97 -3.74 -0.94
N TYR A 196 -3.85 -3.13 -1.29
CA TYR A 196 -2.56 -3.35 -0.65
C TYR A 196 -2.21 -2.29 0.40
N TRP A 197 -3.22 -1.58 0.92
CA TRP A 197 -3.01 -0.50 1.89
C TRP A 197 -2.21 -1.01 3.12
N PRO A 198 -1.08 -0.37 3.46
CA PRO A 198 -0.25 -0.80 4.59
C PRO A 198 -1.02 -0.74 5.91
N LYS A 199 -0.92 -1.79 6.73
CA LYS A 199 -1.59 -1.86 8.06
C LYS A 199 -0.64 -1.86 9.25
N THR A 200 0.63 -2.13 9.00
CA THR A 200 1.65 -2.37 10.05
C THR A 200 2.79 -1.35 10.02
N CYS A 201 2.84 -0.48 9.00
CA CYS A 201 3.91 0.50 8.81
C CYS A 201 3.32 1.88 8.47
N SER A 202 3.34 2.78 9.46
CA SER A 202 2.80 4.14 9.32
C SER A 202 3.54 4.98 8.28
N GLN A 203 4.86 4.79 8.13
CA GLN A 203 5.63 5.48 7.09
C GLN A 203 5.17 5.08 5.69
N LYS A 204 4.86 3.79 5.46
CA LYS A 204 4.27 3.33 4.19
C LYS A 204 2.87 3.88 3.96
N GLU A 205 2.05 4.02 5.01
CA GLU A 205 0.75 4.69 4.88
C GLU A 205 0.90 6.16 4.46
N VAL A 206 1.86 6.90 5.02
CA VAL A 206 2.15 8.29 4.64
C VAL A 206 2.58 8.38 3.17
N MET A 207 3.39 7.42 2.69
CA MET A 207 3.77 7.35 1.27
C MET A 207 2.54 7.11 0.39
N PHE A 208 1.72 6.09 0.69
CA PHE A 208 0.50 5.78 -0.08
C PHE A 208 -0.48 6.96 -0.13
N LEU A 209 -0.62 7.73 0.95
CA LEU A 209 -1.42 8.95 0.95
C LEU A 209 -0.87 10.01 -0.01
N GLY A 210 0.46 10.11 -0.14
CA GLY A 210 1.09 10.98 -1.13
C GLY A 210 0.87 10.52 -2.56
N GLU A 211 1.01 9.22 -2.84
CA GLU A 211 0.75 8.67 -4.18
C GLU A 211 -0.70 8.91 -4.62
N ILE A 212 -1.65 8.71 -3.70
CA ILE A 212 -3.05 8.99 -3.94
C ILE A 212 -3.26 10.48 -4.25
N GLU A 213 -2.59 11.40 -3.55
CA GLU A 213 -2.69 12.82 -3.85
C GLU A 213 -2.20 13.13 -5.27
N GLU A 214 -1.05 12.60 -5.67
CA GLU A 214 -0.52 12.78 -7.04
C GLU A 214 -1.48 12.22 -8.10
N VAL A 215 -2.09 11.06 -7.84
CA VAL A 215 -3.11 10.47 -8.73
C VAL A 215 -4.37 11.35 -8.80
N LEU A 216 -4.79 11.92 -7.67
CA LEU A 216 -5.95 12.80 -7.61
C LEU A 216 -5.70 14.16 -8.28
N ASP A 217 -4.44 14.62 -8.39
CA ASP A 217 -4.11 15.89 -9.04
C ASP A 217 -4.36 15.87 -10.56
N VAL A 218 -4.33 14.67 -11.17
CA VAL A 218 -4.54 14.46 -12.61
C VAL A 218 -5.83 13.68 -12.95
N ILE A 219 -6.63 13.31 -11.95
CA ILE A 219 -7.82 12.48 -12.18
C ILE A 219 -8.92 13.25 -12.91
N GLU A 220 -9.57 12.64 -13.90
CA GLU A 220 -10.79 13.23 -14.46
C GLU A 220 -11.98 13.11 -13.49
N PRO A 221 -12.89 14.11 -13.42
CA PRO A 221 -14.07 14.04 -12.55
C PRO A 221 -14.93 12.78 -12.80
N SER A 222 -15.01 12.33 -14.06
CA SER A 222 -15.71 11.11 -14.44
C SER A 222 -15.15 9.86 -13.76
N GLN A 223 -13.83 9.74 -13.65
CA GLN A 223 -13.16 8.63 -12.99
C GLN A 223 -13.21 8.75 -11.47
N PHE A 224 -13.10 9.97 -10.94
CA PHE A 224 -13.22 10.24 -9.51
C PHE A 224 -14.52 9.70 -8.93
N THR A 225 -15.65 9.89 -9.63
CA THR A 225 -16.95 9.38 -9.15
C THR A 225 -16.99 7.86 -8.95
N ARG A 226 -16.14 7.10 -9.65
CA ARG A 226 -16.05 5.62 -9.56
C ARG A 226 -15.27 5.14 -8.34
N ILE A 227 -14.34 5.97 -7.84
CA ILE A 227 -13.42 5.62 -6.75
C ILE A 227 -13.69 6.36 -5.45
N GLN A 228 -14.44 7.48 -5.47
CA GLN A 228 -14.63 8.36 -4.32
C GLN A 228 -15.08 7.64 -3.04
N GLU A 229 -16.03 6.71 -3.15
CA GLU A 229 -16.57 6.03 -1.97
C GLU A 229 -15.52 5.11 -1.31
N PRO A 230 -14.90 4.13 -1.99
CA PRO A 230 -13.88 3.29 -1.37
C PRO A 230 -12.66 4.10 -0.93
N LEU A 231 -12.28 5.14 -1.68
CA LEU A 231 -11.16 6.01 -1.34
C LEU A 231 -11.41 6.78 -0.04
N PHE A 232 -12.50 7.55 0.04
CA PHE A 232 -12.78 8.37 1.23
C PHE A 232 -13.14 7.52 2.45
N ARG A 233 -13.65 6.29 2.28
CA ARG A 233 -13.75 5.32 3.39
C ARG A 233 -12.39 4.97 3.96
N GLN A 234 -11.34 4.91 3.14
CA GLN A 234 -9.98 4.68 3.62
C GLN A 234 -9.37 5.95 4.22
N VAL A 235 -9.54 7.11 3.58
CA VAL A 235 -9.10 8.41 4.14
C VAL A 235 -9.73 8.66 5.52
N ALA A 236 -11.01 8.33 5.72
CA ALA A 236 -11.68 8.43 7.04
C ALA A 236 -10.96 7.63 8.15
N LYS A 237 -10.41 6.45 7.80
CA LYS A 237 -9.62 5.63 8.73
C LYS A 237 -8.27 6.28 9.00
N CYS A 238 -7.59 6.79 7.97
CA CYS A 238 -6.29 7.46 8.11
C CYS A 238 -6.40 8.72 8.98
N VAL A 239 -7.43 9.53 8.77
CA VAL A 239 -7.75 10.70 9.61
C VAL A 239 -8.02 10.28 11.06
N SER A 240 -8.69 9.14 11.27
CA SER A 240 -8.91 8.53 12.59
C SER A 240 -7.70 7.80 13.19
N SER A 241 -6.56 7.79 12.50
CA SER A 241 -5.38 7.06 12.97
C SER A 241 -4.85 7.70 14.27
N PRO A 242 -4.45 6.89 15.27
CA PRO A 242 -3.78 7.41 16.45
C PRO A 242 -2.37 7.95 16.14
N HIS A 243 -1.80 7.58 14.97
CA HIS A 243 -0.49 8.02 14.53
C HIS A 243 -0.57 9.39 13.85
N PHE A 244 -0.04 10.42 14.50
CA PHE A 244 -0.24 11.81 14.08
C PHE A 244 0.20 12.09 12.64
N GLN A 245 1.32 11.54 12.16
CA GLN A 245 1.80 11.80 10.78
C GLN A 245 0.83 11.25 9.72
N VAL A 246 0.14 10.14 10.00
CA VAL A 246 -0.84 9.56 9.06
C VAL A 246 -2.09 10.43 9.03
N ALA A 247 -2.59 10.83 10.20
CA ALA A 247 -3.75 11.71 10.31
C ALA A 247 -3.49 13.09 9.68
N GLU A 248 -2.34 13.69 9.96
CA GLU A 248 -1.91 14.97 9.39
C GLU A 248 -1.80 14.89 7.86
N ARG A 249 -1.10 13.86 7.34
CA ARG A 249 -0.93 13.69 5.89
C ARG A 249 -2.26 13.53 5.15
N ALA A 250 -3.22 12.82 5.76
CA ALA A 250 -4.55 12.65 5.20
C ALA A 250 -5.39 13.95 5.24
N LEU A 251 -5.24 14.76 6.29
CA LEU A 251 -5.93 16.04 6.42
C LEU A 251 -5.40 17.10 5.43
N TYR A 252 -4.18 16.96 4.92
CA TYR A 252 -3.62 17.85 3.91
C TYR A 252 -4.27 17.74 2.53
N PHE A 253 -5.12 16.73 2.27
CA PHE A 253 -5.92 16.70 1.05
C PHE A 253 -6.84 17.92 0.92
N TRP A 254 -7.26 18.52 2.04
CA TRP A 254 -8.05 19.75 2.05
C TRP A 254 -7.26 21.03 1.72
N ASN A 255 -5.93 20.94 1.61
CA ASN A 255 -5.10 22.05 1.17
C ASN A 255 -4.91 22.06 -0.36
N ASN A 256 -5.19 20.96 -1.05
CA ASN A 256 -5.12 20.87 -2.50
C ASN A 256 -6.43 21.43 -3.10
N GLU A 257 -6.33 22.50 -3.89
CA GLU A 257 -7.48 23.18 -4.49
C GLU A 257 -8.27 22.28 -5.45
N TYR A 258 -7.60 21.42 -6.22
CA TYR A 258 -8.26 20.54 -7.17
C TYR A 258 -9.04 19.43 -6.46
N ILE A 259 -8.42 18.77 -5.47
CA ILE A 259 -9.11 17.78 -4.63
C ILE A 259 -10.33 18.41 -3.95
N MET A 260 -10.17 19.63 -3.43
CA MET A 260 -11.27 20.37 -2.82
C MET A 260 -12.42 20.64 -3.79
N SER A 261 -12.13 20.98 -5.05
CA SER A 261 -13.15 21.17 -6.09
C SER A 261 -13.92 19.87 -6.38
N LEU A 262 -13.22 18.73 -6.50
CA LEU A 262 -13.83 17.41 -6.68
C LEU A 262 -14.71 17.03 -5.49
N MET A 263 -14.26 17.37 -4.28
CA MET A 263 -15.01 17.13 -3.04
C MET A 263 -16.27 17.98 -2.95
N GLU A 264 -16.22 19.23 -3.41
CA GLU A 264 -17.37 20.13 -3.42
C GLU A 264 -18.45 19.63 -4.40
N GLU A 265 -18.08 19.23 -5.61
CA GLU A 265 -19.00 18.65 -6.61
C GLU A 265 -19.68 17.36 -6.11
N ASN A 266 -18.98 16.59 -5.27
CA ASN A 266 -19.42 15.29 -4.77
C ASN A 266 -19.76 15.26 -3.27
N ASN A 267 -20.06 16.43 -2.67
CA ASN A 267 -20.20 16.59 -1.22
C ASN A 267 -21.27 15.67 -0.60
N HIS A 268 -22.32 15.34 -1.35
CA HIS A 268 -23.41 14.45 -0.92
C HIS A 268 -22.98 13.00 -0.67
N VAL A 269 -21.87 12.54 -1.26
CA VAL A 269 -21.29 11.21 -1.00
C VAL A 269 -20.16 11.31 0.02
N ILE A 270 -19.27 12.29 -0.16
CA ILE A 270 -18.02 12.37 0.61
C ILE A 270 -18.26 12.84 2.04
N MET A 271 -19.09 13.87 2.24
CA MET A 271 -19.33 14.43 3.57
C MET A 271 -19.94 13.40 4.53
N PRO A 272 -20.97 12.60 4.18
CA PRO A 272 -21.48 11.56 5.05
C PRO A 272 -20.46 10.48 5.44
N ILE A 273 -19.49 10.18 4.57
CA ILE A 273 -18.43 9.20 4.85
C ILE A 273 -17.40 9.76 5.84
N MET A 274 -16.98 11.01 5.62
CA MET A 274 -15.91 11.64 6.39
C MET A 274 -16.39 12.22 7.73
N PHE A 275 -17.63 12.70 7.79
CA PHE A 275 -18.16 13.44 8.94
C PHE A 275 -18.07 12.66 10.26
N PRO A 276 -18.47 11.38 10.37
CA PRO A 276 -18.39 10.64 11.63
C PRO A 276 -16.95 10.54 12.18
N ALA A 277 -15.97 10.34 11.30
CA ALA A 277 -14.55 10.28 11.67
C ALA A 277 -14.09 11.65 12.21
N LEU A 278 -14.26 12.71 11.41
CA LEU A 278 -13.85 14.08 11.76
C LEU A 278 -14.51 14.56 13.05
N TYR A 279 -15.82 14.36 13.21
CA TYR A 279 -16.57 14.84 14.36
C TYR A 279 -16.21 14.09 15.66
N ARG A 280 -15.75 12.83 15.57
CA ARG A 280 -15.20 12.10 16.71
C ARG A 280 -13.83 12.64 17.12
N ILE A 281 -12.93 12.79 16.15
CA ILE A 281 -11.53 13.20 16.38
C ILE A 281 -11.46 14.62 16.96
N SER A 282 -12.35 15.53 16.54
CA SER A 282 -12.41 16.90 17.07
C SER A 282 -12.69 16.98 18.58
N LYS A 283 -13.19 15.89 19.18
CA LYS A 283 -13.52 15.80 20.62
C LYS A 283 -12.57 14.92 21.41
N GLU A 284 -12.01 13.89 20.79
CA GLU A 284 -11.36 12.78 21.51
C GLU A 284 -9.86 12.63 21.19
N HIS A 285 -9.31 13.38 20.23
CA HIS A 285 -7.92 13.20 19.82
C HIS A 285 -6.91 13.86 20.78
N TRP A 286 -5.83 13.14 21.07
CA TRP A 286 -4.81 13.56 22.06
C TRP A 286 -3.93 14.71 21.54
N ASN A 287 -3.62 14.73 20.24
CA ASN A 287 -2.80 15.75 19.60
C ASN A 287 -3.65 16.96 19.20
N GLN A 288 -3.35 18.13 19.79
CA GLN A 288 -4.09 19.38 19.56
C GLN A 288 -3.92 19.96 18.14
N THR A 289 -2.81 19.70 17.47
CA THR A 289 -2.60 20.13 16.08
C THR A 289 -3.57 19.42 15.15
N ILE A 290 -3.73 18.11 15.31
CA ILE A 290 -4.71 17.32 14.53
C ILE A 290 -6.13 17.80 14.81
N VAL A 291 -6.46 18.08 16.08
CA VAL A 291 -7.76 18.65 16.46
C VAL A 291 -8.02 19.97 15.72
N ALA A 292 -7.03 20.88 15.67
CA ALA A 292 -7.15 22.15 14.95
C ALA A 292 -7.35 21.96 13.44
N LEU A 293 -6.59 21.07 12.80
CA LEU A 293 -6.75 20.73 11.37
C LEU A 293 -8.16 20.18 11.10
N VAL A 294 -8.65 19.28 11.95
CA VAL A 294 -10.01 18.72 11.83
C VAL A 294 -11.08 19.80 11.98
N TYR A 295 -10.92 20.77 12.88
CA TYR A 295 -11.85 21.90 12.99
C TYR A 295 -11.88 22.74 11.72
N ASN A 296 -10.73 22.99 11.08
CA ASN A 296 -10.67 23.68 9.80
C ASN A 296 -11.45 22.91 8.73
N VAL A 297 -11.21 21.61 8.63
CA VAL A 297 -11.94 20.72 7.69
C VAL A 297 -13.45 20.72 7.95
N LEU A 298 -13.89 20.63 9.20
CA LEU A 298 -15.31 20.69 9.56
C LEU A 298 -15.93 22.04 9.19
N LYS A 299 -15.20 23.15 9.36
CA LYS A 299 -15.65 24.48 8.95
C LYS A 299 -15.82 24.56 7.44
N THR A 300 -14.87 24.04 6.67
CA THR A 300 -14.96 23.94 5.21
C THR A 300 -16.18 23.14 4.78
N PHE A 301 -16.47 21.99 5.40
CA PHE A 301 -17.66 21.20 5.08
C PHE A 301 -18.97 21.96 5.37
N MET A 302 -19.02 22.71 6.46
CA MET A 302 -20.16 23.56 6.78
C MET A 302 -20.35 24.69 5.75
N GLU A 303 -19.25 25.25 5.24
CA GLU A 303 -19.27 26.27 4.18
C GLU A 303 -19.73 25.69 2.83
N MET A 304 -19.30 24.47 2.49
CA MET A 304 -19.71 23.76 1.27
C MET A 304 -21.22 23.44 1.24
N ASN A 305 -21.76 22.89 2.33
CA ASN A 305 -23.16 22.52 2.41
C ASN A 305 -23.66 22.51 3.86
N SER A 306 -24.08 23.67 4.35
CA SER A 306 -24.54 23.86 5.73
C SER A 306 -25.72 22.97 6.10
N LYS A 307 -26.69 22.81 5.19
CA LYS A 307 -27.87 21.98 5.43
C LYS A 307 -27.50 20.51 5.64
N LEU A 308 -26.68 19.96 4.75
CA LEU A 308 -26.23 18.57 4.88
C LEU A 308 -25.39 18.38 6.14
N PHE A 309 -24.54 19.35 6.47
CA PHE A 309 -23.73 19.32 7.68
C PHE A 309 -24.58 19.27 8.96
N ASP A 310 -25.64 20.07 9.03
CA ASP A 310 -26.58 20.08 10.16
C ASP A 310 -27.35 18.75 10.26
N ASP A 311 -27.85 18.23 9.13
CA ASP A 311 -28.54 16.95 9.06
C ASP A 311 -27.63 15.79 9.54
N LEU A 312 -26.37 15.77 9.11
CA LEU A 312 -25.37 14.80 9.55
C LEU A 312 -25.03 14.94 11.03
N THR A 313 -24.97 16.18 11.55
CA THR A 313 -24.73 16.44 12.97
C THR A 313 -25.86 15.87 13.84
N VAL A 314 -27.12 16.06 13.43
CA VAL A 314 -28.29 15.52 14.11
C VAL A 314 -28.29 13.99 14.05
N SER A 315 -28.10 13.42 12.86
CA SER A 315 -28.05 11.96 12.65
C SER A 315 -26.97 11.30 13.50
N TYR A 316 -25.75 11.85 13.49
CA TYR A 316 -24.62 11.33 14.27
C TYR A 316 -24.90 11.33 15.78
N LYS A 317 -25.49 12.42 16.31
CA LYS A 317 -25.87 12.51 17.73
C LYS A 317 -26.91 11.45 18.09
N ALA A 318 -27.91 11.24 17.23
CA ALA A 318 -28.96 10.24 17.42
C ALA A 318 -28.39 8.81 17.38
N GLU A 319 -27.53 8.50 16.41
CA GLU A 319 -26.85 7.20 16.32
C GLU A 319 -25.97 6.93 17.54
N ARG A 320 -25.19 7.91 18.01
CA ARG A 320 -24.37 7.79 19.22
C ARG A 320 -25.21 7.53 20.48
N GLN A 321 -26.37 8.16 20.60
CA GLN A 321 -27.28 7.90 21.73
C GLN A 321 -27.88 6.49 21.65
N LYS A 322 -28.28 6.05 20.44
CA LYS A 322 -28.79 4.70 20.21
C LYS A 322 -27.73 3.64 20.51
N GLU A 323 -26.48 3.85 20.10
CA GLU A 323 -25.34 2.97 20.39
C GLU A 323 -25.11 2.84 21.90
N LYS A 324 -25.03 3.98 22.62
CA LYS A 324 -24.90 3.99 24.09
C LYS A 324 -26.06 3.30 24.80
N LYS A 325 -27.28 3.40 24.28
CA LYS A 325 -28.45 2.70 24.84
C LYS A 325 -28.31 1.18 24.65
N ARG A 326 -27.95 0.73 23.45
CA ARG A 326 -27.74 -0.70 23.14
C ARG A 326 -26.60 -1.30 23.97
N GLU A 327 -25.54 -0.54 24.21
CA GLU A 327 -24.45 -0.92 25.11
C GLU A 327 -24.92 -1.13 26.55
N LYS A 328 -25.70 -0.20 27.10
CA LYS A 328 -26.29 -0.36 28.44
C LYS A 328 -27.24 -1.55 28.52
N GLU A 329 -28.09 -1.74 27.50
CA GLU A 329 -29.01 -2.89 27.43
C GLU A 329 -28.22 -4.22 27.40
N ARG A 330 -27.11 -4.27 26.65
CA ARG A 330 -26.21 -5.42 26.59
C ARG A 330 -25.54 -5.68 27.93
N ASP A 331 -25.01 -4.66 28.59
CA ASP A 331 -24.35 -4.79 29.90
C ASP A 331 -25.35 -5.24 30.97
N GLU A 332 -26.59 -4.76 30.93
CA GLU A 332 -27.65 -5.21 31.83
C GLU A 332 -28.02 -6.68 31.59
N LEU A 333 -28.09 -7.11 30.33
CA LEU A 333 -28.33 -8.51 29.97
C LEU A 333 -27.21 -9.42 30.51
N TRP A 334 -25.94 -9.02 30.32
CA TRP A 334 -24.78 -9.74 30.85
C TRP A 334 -24.79 -9.81 32.38
N ARG A 335 -25.18 -8.72 33.05
CA ARG A 335 -25.29 -8.70 34.51
C ARG A 335 -26.37 -9.67 34.99
N LYS A 336 -27.54 -9.68 34.36
CA LYS A 336 -28.61 -10.64 34.66
C LYS A 336 -28.17 -12.08 34.44
N LEU A 337 -27.40 -12.35 33.39
CA LEU A 337 -26.85 -13.68 33.13
C LEU A 337 -25.89 -14.11 34.25
N ALA A 338 -24.97 -13.23 34.66
CA ALA A 338 -24.04 -13.49 35.76
C ALA A 338 -24.77 -13.73 37.10
N GLU A 339 -25.83 -12.96 37.39
CA GLU A 339 -26.67 -13.16 38.58
C GLU A 339 -27.39 -14.51 38.55
N LEU A 340 -27.87 -14.96 37.38
CA LEU A 340 -28.51 -16.27 37.21
C LEU A 340 -27.51 -17.42 37.35
N GLU A 341 -26.27 -17.29 36.85
CA GLU A 341 -25.20 -18.29 37.04
C GLU A 341 -24.79 -18.42 38.51
N LEU A 342 -24.69 -17.30 39.24
CA LEU A 342 -24.40 -17.29 40.69
C LEU A 342 -25.50 -17.98 41.50
N ASN A 343 -26.77 -17.83 41.09
CA ASN A 343 -27.91 -18.50 41.71
C ASN A 343 -28.05 -19.98 41.32
N HIS A 344 -27.32 -20.44 40.29
CA HIS A 344 -27.35 -21.83 39.82
C HIS A 344 -26.16 -22.67 40.33
N LYS A 345 -25.42 -22.22 41.35
CA LYS A 345 -24.50 -23.11 42.08
C LYS A 345 -25.34 -24.22 42.75
N PRO A 346 -25.18 -25.50 42.36
CA PRO A 346 -25.90 -26.57 43.01
C PRO A 346 -25.45 -26.66 44.46
N SER A 347 -26.41 -26.71 45.37
CA SER A 347 -26.18 -27.25 46.70
C SER A 347 -25.88 -28.74 46.55
N ASP A 348 -24.62 -29.09 46.34
CA ASP A 348 -24.13 -30.45 46.54
C ASP A 348 -24.09 -30.74 48.04
N ALA A 349 -25.28 -30.99 48.59
CA ALA A 349 -25.48 -31.67 49.85
C ALA A 349 -26.48 -32.81 49.62
N GLN A 350 -25.92 -34.01 49.40
CA GLN A 350 -26.46 -35.32 49.75
C GLN A 350 -27.87 -35.67 49.22
N THR A 351 -27.93 -36.67 48.33
CA THR A 351 -28.49 -37.98 48.71
C THR A 351 -28.18 -39.07 47.69
N SER A 352 -27.91 -40.24 48.27
CA SER A 352 -27.53 -41.52 47.73
C SER A 352 -28.57 -42.21 46.83
N GLY A 353 -28.06 -42.95 45.83
CA GLY A 353 -28.47 -44.34 45.62
C GLY A 353 -29.32 -44.64 44.37
N GLY A 354 -28.83 -45.59 43.57
CA GLY A 354 -29.68 -46.49 42.79
C GLY A 354 -29.46 -46.44 41.28
N GLY A 355 -28.80 -47.48 40.75
CA GLY A 355 -28.41 -47.59 39.35
C GLY A 355 -29.56 -47.71 38.34
N GLY A 356 -29.22 -47.49 37.07
CA GLY A 356 -30.08 -47.73 35.92
C GLY A 356 -29.44 -47.23 34.63
N ALA A 357 -28.62 -48.08 34.01
CA ALA A 357 -28.01 -47.82 32.71
C ALA A 357 -29.00 -48.09 31.57
N ALA A 358 -29.21 -47.12 30.67
CA ALA A 358 -29.56 -47.34 29.27
C ALA A 358 -29.27 -46.06 28.44
N PRO A 359 -28.70 -46.18 27.22
CA PRO A 359 -28.22 -45.03 26.45
C PRO A 359 -29.27 -44.53 25.44
N LEU A 360 -29.42 -43.20 25.33
CA LEU A 360 -30.16 -42.59 24.22
C LEU A 360 -29.36 -41.42 23.62
N GLN A 361 -28.81 -41.75 22.44
CA GLN A 361 -28.84 -41.00 21.19
C GLN A 361 -28.28 -39.57 21.13
N GLN A 362 -27.19 -39.48 20.37
CA GLN A 362 -26.55 -38.30 19.81
C GLN A 362 -27.53 -37.40 19.05
N SER A 363 -27.48 -36.10 19.38
CA SER A 363 -27.83 -34.99 18.49
C SER A 363 -26.96 -33.80 18.89
N ALA A 364 -25.68 -33.84 18.50
CA ALA A 364 -24.77 -32.71 18.63
C ALA A 364 -24.70 -31.98 17.28
N ALA A 365 -25.28 -30.78 17.20
CA ALA A 365 -24.92 -29.79 16.21
C ALA A 365 -23.89 -28.84 16.86
N PRO A 366 -22.69 -28.64 16.30
CA PRO A 366 -21.75 -27.66 16.82
C PRO A 366 -22.04 -26.30 16.20
N VAL A 367 -22.36 -25.29 17.01
CA VAL A 367 -22.15 -23.90 16.62
C VAL A 367 -20.98 -23.40 17.44
N ALA A 368 -19.83 -23.32 16.79
CA ALA A 368 -18.58 -22.80 17.34
C ALA A 368 -18.75 -21.31 17.69
N ALA A 369 -18.46 -20.97 18.94
CA ALA A 369 -18.25 -19.60 19.39
C ALA A 369 -16.90 -19.08 18.86
N PRO A 370 -16.77 -17.80 18.48
CA PRO A 370 -15.47 -17.21 18.17
C PRO A 370 -14.69 -16.94 19.47
N PRO A 371 -13.34 -17.06 19.47
CA PRO A 371 -12.55 -16.88 20.67
C PRO A 371 -12.42 -15.39 21.03
N ALA A 372 -12.74 -15.07 22.28
CA ALA A 372 -12.40 -13.79 22.89
C ALA A 372 -10.92 -13.79 23.29
N THR A 373 -10.07 -13.11 22.52
CA THR A 373 -8.72 -12.75 22.96
C THR A 373 -8.80 -11.48 23.82
N ALA A 374 -8.68 -11.64 25.14
CA ALA A 374 -8.42 -10.53 26.05
C ALA A 374 -6.99 -10.01 25.86
N PRO A 375 -6.73 -8.68 25.88
CA PRO A 375 -5.37 -8.15 25.93
C PRO A 375 -4.82 -8.30 27.36
N PRO A 376 -3.51 -8.56 27.54
CA PRO A 376 -2.92 -8.64 28.87
C PRO A 376 -2.80 -7.24 29.50
N SER A 377 -3.13 -7.17 30.79
CA SER A 377 -2.93 -6.01 31.64
C SER A 377 -1.45 -5.62 31.71
N ALA A 378 -1.11 -4.43 31.21
CA ALA A 378 0.20 -3.83 31.43
C ALA A 378 0.24 -3.19 32.82
N THR A 379 1.10 -3.72 33.68
CA THR A 379 1.45 -3.19 34.99
C THR A 379 2.03 -1.78 34.84
N ALA A 380 1.32 -0.77 35.34
CA ALA A 380 1.77 0.61 35.37
C ALA A 380 2.92 0.79 36.37
N LEU A 381 4.09 1.19 35.90
CA LEU A 381 5.13 1.82 36.72
C LEU A 381 4.78 3.30 36.94
N PRO A 382 5.03 3.87 38.13
CA PRO A 382 4.66 5.24 38.43
C PRO A 382 5.60 6.26 37.73
N PRO A 383 5.11 7.44 37.32
CA PRO A 383 5.94 8.46 36.70
C PRO A 383 6.81 9.19 37.73
N GLN A 384 8.09 9.34 37.44
CA GLN A 384 9.01 10.25 38.13
C GLN A 384 8.80 11.70 37.62
N PRO A 385 8.94 12.73 38.48
CA PRO A 385 8.62 14.11 38.13
C PRO A 385 9.77 14.79 37.40
N PHE A 386 9.50 15.43 36.26
CA PHE A 386 10.38 16.44 35.69
C PHE A 386 9.70 17.81 35.73
N ASN A 387 10.34 18.70 36.50
CA ASN A 387 10.05 20.13 36.61
C ASN A 387 10.43 20.83 35.30
N SER A 388 9.50 21.55 34.68
CA SER A 388 9.83 22.77 33.95
C SER A 388 8.66 23.74 33.96
N THR A 389 8.97 24.92 34.46
CA THR A 389 8.13 26.09 34.69
C THR A 389 7.38 26.59 33.45
N SER A 390 6.12 26.97 33.71
CA SER A 390 5.20 27.77 32.87
C SER A 390 5.80 29.16 32.49
N PRO A 391 5.26 29.90 31.49
CA PRO A 391 3.95 30.53 31.67
C PRO A 391 3.02 30.63 30.44
N SER A 392 1.73 30.36 30.72
CA SER A 392 0.54 31.16 30.36
C SER A 392 0.28 31.52 28.89
N THR A 393 -0.79 30.96 28.31
CA THR A 393 -1.69 31.72 27.41
C THR A 393 -3.13 31.16 27.41
N LYS A 394 -3.99 31.99 28.00
CA LYS A 394 -5.45 32.20 27.88
C LYS A 394 -6.31 31.18 27.12
N LYS A 395 -7.26 30.62 27.88
CA LYS A 395 -8.53 30.01 27.45
C LYS A 395 -9.30 30.88 26.45
N LEU A 396 -9.59 30.34 25.27
CA LEU A 396 -10.69 30.78 24.42
C LEU A 396 -11.78 29.70 24.44
N LYS A 397 -12.93 30.05 25.04
CA LYS A 397 -14.14 29.23 25.07
C LYS A 397 -14.79 29.25 23.68
N LEU A 398 -15.00 28.08 23.10
CA LEU A 398 -16.01 27.87 22.06
C LEU A 398 -17.40 28.05 22.72
N SER A 399 -18.07 29.13 22.37
CA SER A 399 -19.48 29.37 22.70
C SER A 399 -20.20 29.96 21.51
N TYR A 400 -20.14 29.30 20.35
CA TYR A 400 -20.99 29.59 19.18
C TYR A 400 -21.09 28.36 18.28
N LEU A 401 -21.74 27.31 18.79
CA LEU A 401 -22.38 26.24 18.02
C LEU A 401 -23.59 25.81 18.86
N GLY A 402 -24.63 26.65 18.82
CA GLY A 402 -25.96 26.35 19.34
C GLY A 402 -26.80 25.66 18.28
#